data_AF-A0A379X3D8-F1
#
_entry.id   AF-A0A379X3D8-F1
#
_cell.length_a   1.000
_cell.length_b   1.000
_cell.length_c   1.000
_cell.angle_alpha   90.00
_cell.angle_beta   90.00
_cell.angle_gamma   90.00
#
_symmetry.space_group_name_H-M   'P 1'
#
loop_
_entity.id
_entity.type
_entity.pdbx_description
1 polymer ?
#
loop_
_entity_poly.entity_id
_entity_poly.type
_entity_poly.pdbx_seq_one_letter_code
_entity_poly.pdbx_strand_id
1 'polypeptide(L)'
;MSDNVKKKLPEGTKMTKYHVEFLGPLGKELTQAWAVAMALGVEDKVTVPLFEAVQKTQTVQSAADIRKVFVDAGVKGEDYDAAWNSFVVKSLVAQQEKAAADLQLQGVPAMFVNGKYQINPQGMDTSSMDVFVQQYADTVKYLVDKK
;
A
#
# COMPACT_ATOMS: atom_id res chain seq x y z
N MET A 1 3.97 -1.90 10.91
CA MET A 1 2.79 -1.10 11.31
C MET A 1 1.49 -1.76 10.86
N SER A 2 1.27 -1.95 9.55
CA SER A 2 0.02 -2.48 9.00
C SER A 2 -0.42 -3.83 9.58
N ASP A 3 0.51 -4.76 9.83
CA ASP A 3 0.18 -6.05 10.43
C ASP A 3 -0.29 -5.93 11.88
N ASN A 4 0.29 -5.00 12.65
CA ASN A 4 -0.14 -4.73 14.02
C ASN A 4 -1.53 -4.11 14.08
N VAL A 5 -1.84 -3.23 13.11
CA VAL A 5 -3.21 -2.72 12.93
C VAL A 5 -4.14 -3.89 12.60
N LYS A 6 -3.84 -4.68 11.56
CA LYS A 6 -4.67 -5.81 11.11
C LYS A 6 -4.98 -6.81 12.23
N LYS A 7 -4.01 -7.10 13.11
CA LYS A 7 -4.19 -7.99 14.28
C LYS A 7 -5.15 -7.45 15.35
N LYS A 8 -5.33 -6.13 15.46
CA LYS A 8 -6.21 -5.50 16.45
C LYS A 8 -7.61 -5.19 15.93
N LEU A 9 -7.83 -5.28 14.62
CA LEU A 9 -9.13 -4.97 14.03
C LEU A 9 -10.14 -6.09 14.30
N PRO A 10 -11.43 -5.75 14.49
CA PRO A 10 -12.49 -6.74 14.54
C PRO A 10 -12.49 -7.65 13.30
N GLU A 11 -12.86 -8.92 13.48
CA GLU A 11 -12.98 -9.86 12.38
C GLU A 11 -13.92 -9.33 11.29
N GLY A 12 -13.54 -9.53 10.02
CA GLY A 12 -14.27 -9.02 8.86
C GLY A 12 -14.01 -7.54 8.52
N THR A 13 -13.21 -6.81 9.32
CA THR A 13 -12.82 -5.44 8.97
C THR A 13 -11.94 -5.43 7.72
N LYS A 14 -12.42 -4.81 6.64
CA LYS A 14 -11.65 -4.68 5.41
C LYS A 14 -10.55 -3.62 5.56
N MET A 15 -9.30 -4.03 5.42
CA MET A 15 -8.16 -3.15 5.31
C MET A 15 -7.66 -3.15 3.86
N THR A 16 -7.58 -1.96 3.26
CA THR A 16 -7.09 -1.78 1.89
C THR A 16 -5.82 -0.95 1.93
N LYS A 17 -4.79 -1.36 1.17
CA LYS A 17 -3.56 -0.59 0.98
C LYS A 17 -3.51 -0.12 -0.47
N TYR A 18 -3.30 1.16 -0.69
CA TYR A 18 -3.13 1.78 -1.99
C TYR A 18 -1.76 2.43 -2.10
N HIS A 19 -1.26 2.51 -3.33
CA HIS A 19 -0.06 3.26 -3.70
C HIS A 19 -0.46 4.67 -4.19
N VAL A 20 0.51 5.58 -4.25
CA VAL A 20 0.33 6.95 -4.75
C VAL A 20 1.26 7.23 -5.91
N GLU A 21 0.79 7.98 -6.90
CA GLU A 21 1.59 8.26 -8.10
C GLU A 21 2.54 9.46 -7.97
N PHE A 22 2.35 10.32 -6.97
CA PHE A 22 3.06 11.60 -6.87
C PHE A 22 4.49 11.51 -6.30
N LEU A 23 4.99 10.31 -5.99
CA LEU A 23 6.33 10.10 -5.42
C LEU A 23 7.26 9.36 -6.39
N GLY A 24 8.42 9.97 -6.65
CA GLY A 24 9.49 9.38 -7.43
C GLY A 24 9.23 9.35 -8.95
N PRO A 25 10.27 9.06 -9.74
CA PRO A 25 10.17 9.09 -11.21
C PRO A 25 9.29 7.97 -11.79
N LEU A 26 9.08 6.87 -11.04
CA LEU A 26 8.28 5.71 -11.45
C LEU A 26 6.97 5.60 -10.66
N GLY A 27 6.46 6.70 -10.10
CA GLY A 27 5.30 6.68 -9.22
C GLY A 27 4.05 6.07 -9.87
N LYS A 28 3.82 6.35 -11.15
CA LYS A 28 2.69 5.78 -11.92
C LYS A 28 2.86 4.30 -12.19
N GLU A 29 4.05 3.90 -12.62
CA GLU A 29 4.41 2.51 -12.90
C GLU A 29 4.33 1.66 -11.63
N LEU A 30 4.79 2.17 -10.50
CA LEU A 30 4.68 1.51 -9.19
C LEU A 30 3.22 1.44 -8.71
N THR A 31 2.39 2.44 -9.03
CA THR A 31 0.95 2.40 -8.75
C THR A 31 0.23 1.32 -9.56
N GLN A 32 0.59 1.18 -10.84
CA GLN A 32 0.09 0.11 -11.70
C GLN A 32 0.60 -1.27 -11.26
N ALA A 33 1.88 -1.37 -10.88
CA ALA A 33 2.45 -2.59 -10.33
C ALA A 33 1.77 -3.03 -9.02
N TRP A 34 1.46 -2.08 -8.14
CA TRP A 34 0.68 -2.37 -6.95
C TRP A 34 -0.73 -2.86 -7.28
N ALA A 35 -1.38 -2.29 -8.30
CA ALA A 35 -2.65 -2.81 -8.81
C ALA A 35 -2.54 -4.23 -9.37
N VAL A 36 -1.43 -4.58 -10.05
CA VAL A 36 -1.14 -5.96 -10.45
C VAL A 36 -1.00 -6.87 -9.22
N ALA A 37 -0.27 -6.44 -8.20
CA ALA A 37 -0.11 -7.22 -6.97
C ALA A 37 -1.46 -7.51 -6.31
N MET A 38 -2.35 -6.51 -6.23
CA MET A 38 -3.71 -6.65 -5.72
C MET A 38 -4.58 -7.57 -6.59
N ALA A 39 -4.50 -7.45 -7.91
CA ALA A 39 -5.28 -8.26 -8.83
C ALA A 39 -4.88 -9.75 -8.78
N LEU A 40 -3.59 -10.03 -8.56
CA LEU A 40 -3.04 -11.39 -8.47
C LEU A 40 -3.04 -11.95 -7.04
N GLY A 41 -3.33 -11.14 -6.02
CA GLY A 41 -3.30 -11.56 -4.61
C GLY A 41 -1.89 -11.89 -4.10
N VAL A 42 -0.89 -11.14 -4.57
CA VAL A 42 0.54 -11.38 -4.27
C VAL A 42 1.20 -10.23 -3.51
N GLU A 43 0.41 -9.34 -2.90
CA GLU A 43 0.90 -8.16 -2.18
C GLU A 43 1.97 -8.49 -1.14
N ASP A 44 1.75 -9.54 -0.34
CA ASP A 44 2.68 -9.96 0.72
C ASP A 44 4.00 -10.50 0.14
N LYS A 45 3.98 -11.07 -1.07
CA LYS A 45 5.19 -11.59 -1.74
C LYS A 45 6.06 -10.47 -2.28
N VAL A 46 5.46 -9.38 -2.75
CA VAL A 46 6.18 -8.33 -3.50
C VAL A 46 6.42 -7.06 -2.69
N THR A 47 5.73 -6.86 -1.55
CA THR A 47 5.88 -5.64 -0.73
C THR A 47 7.33 -5.41 -0.31
N VAL A 48 7.99 -6.40 0.31
CA VAL A 48 9.38 -6.26 0.77
C VAL A 48 10.36 -6.18 -0.40
N PRO A 49 10.32 -7.09 -1.40
CA PRO A 49 11.22 -7.00 -2.55
C PRO A 49 11.13 -5.67 -3.32
N LEU A 50 9.92 -5.15 -3.55
CA LEU A 50 9.75 -3.84 -4.21
C LEU A 50 10.33 -2.71 -3.36
N PHE A 51 10.06 -2.71 -2.05
CA PHE A 51 10.59 -1.69 -1.16
C PHE A 51 12.12 -1.69 -1.16
N GLU A 52 12.75 -2.86 -1.01
CA GLU A 52 14.21 -2.97 -1.05
C GLU A 52 14.77 -2.55 -2.41
N ALA A 53 14.16 -2.99 -3.52
CA ALA A 53 14.63 -2.70 -4.86
C ALA A 53 14.54 -1.21 -5.23
N VAL A 54 13.54 -0.50 -4.70
CA VAL A 54 13.34 0.95 -4.95
C VAL A 54 14.18 1.79 -3.99
N GLN A 55 14.16 1.50 -2.69
CA GLN A 55 14.72 2.39 -1.67
C GLN A 55 16.13 2.03 -1.23
N LYS A 56 16.47 0.74 -1.18
CA LYS A 56 17.71 0.24 -0.57
C LYS A 56 18.78 -0.06 -1.61
N THR A 57 18.48 -0.90 -2.60
CA THR A 57 19.44 -1.25 -3.67
C THR A 57 19.32 -0.33 -4.87
N GLN A 58 18.21 0.39 -5.01
CA GLN A 58 17.93 1.32 -6.11
C GLN A 58 18.10 0.67 -7.50
N THR A 59 17.79 -0.63 -7.59
CA THR A 59 17.90 -1.41 -8.83
C THR A 59 16.70 -1.23 -9.75
N VAL A 60 15.57 -0.72 -9.24
CA VAL A 60 14.40 -0.40 -10.06
C VAL A 60 14.57 0.98 -10.69
N GLN A 61 14.81 1.01 -12.01
CA GLN A 61 14.97 2.24 -12.79
C GLN A 61 14.00 2.30 -13.98
N SER A 62 13.23 1.24 -14.21
CA SER A 62 12.26 1.13 -15.29
C SER A 62 11.10 0.20 -14.93
N ALA A 63 10.02 0.22 -15.73
CA ALA A 63 8.92 -0.74 -15.62
C ALA A 63 9.38 -2.20 -15.81
N ALA A 64 10.42 -2.43 -16.61
CA ALA A 64 10.99 -3.76 -16.80
C ALA A 64 11.65 -4.29 -15.52
N ASP A 65 12.31 -3.42 -14.75
CA ASP A 65 12.90 -3.78 -13.46
C ASP A 65 11.82 -4.09 -12.42
N ILE A 66 10.70 -3.33 -12.43
CA ILE A 66 9.54 -3.64 -11.59
C ILE A 66 9.01 -5.03 -11.90
N ARG A 67 8.79 -5.35 -13.18
CA ARG A 67 8.38 -6.70 -13.61
C ARG A 67 9.35 -7.77 -13.13
N LYS A 68 10.67 -7.51 -13.21
CA LYS A 68 11.70 -8.44 -12.75
C LYS A 68 11.54 -8.75 -11.25
N VAL A 69 11.23 -7.76 -10.41
CA VAL A 69 10.98 -7.99 -8.97
C VAL A 69 9.81 -8.96 -8.75
N PHE A 70 8.72 -8.85 -9.52
CA PHE A 70 7.59 -9.78 -9.43
C PHE A 70 8.00 -11.20 -9.82
N VAL A 71 8.74 -11.34 -10.91
CA VAL A 71 9.21 -12.65 -11.40
C VAL A 71 10.17 -13.30 -10.43
N ASP A 72 11.13 -12.54 -9.90
CA ASP A 72 12.10 -13.01 -8.91
C ASP A 72 11.40 -13.39 -7.58
N ALA A 73 10.26 -12.77 -7.26
CA ALA A 73 9.39 -13.13 -6.14
C ALA A 73 8.44 -14.33 -6.42
N GLY A 74 8.58 -14.97 -7.59
CA GLY A 74 7.85 -16.19 -7.95
C GLY A 74 6.50 -15.97 -8.63
N VAL A 75 6.21 -14.75 -9.10
CA VAL A 75 5.05 -14.50 -9.99
C VAL A 75 5.43 -14.93 -11.40
N LYS A 76 4.55 -15.66 -12.09
CA LYS A 76 4.82 -16.02 -13.47
C LYS A 76 4.82 -14.77 -14.35
N GLY A 77 5.81 -14.65 -15.24
CA GLY A 77 5.89 -13.52 -16.16
C GLY A 77 4.64 -13.37 -17.02
N GLU A 78 4.07 -14.48 -17.50
CA GLU A 78 2.81 -14.50 -18.27
C GLU A 78 1.61 -13.92 -17.48
N ASP A 79 1.46 -14.28 -16.20
CA ASP A 79 0.38 -13.79 -15.35
C ASP A 79 0.53 -12.29 -15.07
N TYR A 80 1.78 -11.83 -14.83
CA TYR A 80 2.09 -10.42 -14.67
C TYR A 80 1.76 -9.62 -15.93
N ASP A 81 2.22 -10.09 -17.10
CA ASP A 81 2.05 -9.40 -18.38
C ASP A 81 0.57 -9.33 -18.78
N ALA A 82 -0.18 -10.40 -18.55
CA ALA A 82 -1.62 -10.45 -18.77
C ALA A 82 -2.37 -9.48 -17.83
N ALA A 83 -1.98 -9.44 -16.55
CA ALA A 83 -2.58 -8.54 -15.57
C ALA A 83 -2.29 -7.06 -15.88
N TRP A 84 -1.05 -6.74 -16.26
CA TRP A 84 -0.55 -5.37 -16.40
C TRP A 84 -1.48 -4.46 -17.22
N ASN A 85 -1.99 -4.95 -18.36
CA ASN A 85 -2.87 -4.18 -19.25
C ASN A 85 -4.37 -4.51 -19.11
N SER A 86 -4.73 -5.37 -18.14
CA SER A 86 -6.10 -5.81 -17.93
C SER A 86 -7.03 -4.67 -17.49
N PHE A 87 -8.33 -4.84 -17.77
CA PHE A 87 -9.35 -3.90 -17.30
C PHE A 87 -9.39 -3.82 -15.76
N VAL A 88 -9.16 -4.95 -15.07
CA VAL A 88 -9.13 -5.01 -13.60
C VAL A 88 -8.03 -4.12 -13.04
N VAL A 89 -6.80 -4.24 -13.57
CA VAL A 89 -5.67 -3.41 -13.13
C VAL A 89 -5.89 -1.94 -13.43
N LYS A 90 -6.41 -1.59 -14.62
CA LYS A 90 -6.77 -0.20 -14.94
C LYS A 90 -7.82 0.36 -13.98
N SER A 91 -8.83 -0.43 -13.62
CA SER A 91 -9.84 -0.03 -12.64
C SER A 91 -9.24 0.17 -11.25
N LEU A 92 -8.31 -0.69 -10.82
CA LEU A 92 -7.62 -0.56 -9.54
C LEU A 92 -6.70 0.67 -9.50
N VAL A 93 -6.01 1.00 -10.59
CA VAL A 93 -5.24 2.25 -10.71
C VAL A 93 -6.16 3.46 -10.51
N ALA A 94 -7.26 3.53 -11.25
CA ALA A 94 -8.23 4.62 -11.10
C ALA A 94 -8.83 4.70 -9.68
N GLN A 95 -9.06 3.57 -9.01
CA GLN A 95 -9.53 3.54 -7.61
C GLN A 95 -8.48 4.10 -6.64
N GLN A 96 -7.20 3.80 -6.84
CA GLN A 96 -6.10 4.34 -6.03
C GLN A 96 -6.01 5.86 -6.16
N GLU A 97 -5.99 6.36 -7.41
CA GLU A 97 -5.95 7.79 -7.72
C GLU A 97 -7.16 8.51 -7.14
N LYS A 98 -8.36 7.96 -7.36
CA LYS A 98 -9.60 8.52 -6.82
C LYS A 98 -9.59 8.57 -5.30
N ALA A 99 -9.13 7.51 -4.63
CA ALA A 99 -9.06 7.50 -3.17
C ALA A 99 -8.10 8.57 -2.63
N ALA A 100 -6.93 8.75 -3.25
CA ALA A 100 -5.99 9.80 -2.86
C ALA A 100 -6.58 11.20 -3.06
N ALA A 101 -7.29 11.43 -4.17
CA ALA A 101 -7.95 12.70 -4.48
C ALA A 101 -9.12 13.00 -3.53
N ASP A 102 -10.04 12.04 -3.35
CA ASP A 102 -11.23 12.19 -2.48
C ASP A 102 -10.83 12.45 -1.02
N LEU A 103 -9.73 11.85 -0.56
CA LEU A 103 -9.18 12.02 0.78
C LEU A 103 -8.21 13.22 0.90
N GLN A 104 -8.06 14.00 -0.18
CA GLN A 104 -7.18 15.17 -0.27
C GLN A 104 -5.75 14.88 0.23
N LEU A 105 -5.23 13.70 -0.11
CA LEU A 105 -3.98 13.19 0.42
C LEU A 105 -2.79 14.09 0.06
N GLN A 106 -2.11 14.62 1.06
CA GLN A 106 -0.95 15.52 0.89
C GLN A 106 0.41 14.81 1.07
N GLY A 107 0.44 13.62 1.65
CA GLY A 107 1.69 12.94 1.96
C GLY A 107 1.48 11.53 2.51
N VAL A 108 2.55 10.74 2.53
CA VAL A 108 2.55 9.35 2.99
C VAL A 108 3.68 9.13 4.01
N PRO A 109 3.56 8.13 4.91
CA PRO A 109 2.41 7.23 5.10
C PRO A 109 1.18 7.94 5.69
N ALA A 110 -0.01 7.57 5.21
CA ALA A 110 -1.29 8.04 5.74
C ALA A 110 -2.27 6.87 5.87
N MET A 111 -3.15 6.94 6.87
CA MET A 111 -4.22 5.98 7.07
C MET A 111 -5.51 6.71 7.35
N PHE A 112 -6.57 6.26 6.68
CA PHE A 112 -7.92 6.78 6.86
C PHE A 112 -8.82 5.66 7.36
N VAL A 113 -9.73 6.01 8.27
CA VAL A 113 -10.71 5.09 8.84
C VAL A 113 -12.11 5.56 8.44
N ASN A 114 -12.89 4.65 7.85
CA ASN A 114 -14.25 4.88 7.36
C ASN A 114 -14.39 6.07 6.37
N GLY A 115 -13.30 6.48 5.72
CA GLY A 115 -13.26 7.67 4.85
C GLY A 115 -13.54 8.99 5.58
N LYS A 116 -13.56 8.99 6.92
CA LYS A 116 -13.93 10.14 7.76
C LYS A 116 -12.77 10.64 8.61
N TYR A 117 -11.96 9.71 9.13
CA TYR A 117 -10.91 10.03 10.08
C TYR A 117 -9.54 9.79 9.47
N GLN A 118 -8.65 10.78 9.52
CA GLN A 118 -7.24 10.60 9.21
C GLN A 118 -6.46 10.39 10.50
N ILE A 119 -5.59 9.36 10.53
CA ILE A 119 -4.69 9.15 11.67
C ILE A 119 -3.58 10.20 11.64
N ASN A 120 -3.40 10.91 12.75
CA ASN A 120 -2.30 11.85 12.94
C ASN A 120 -1.19 11.22 13.81
N PRO A 121 -0.11 10.67 13.22
CA PRO A 121 0.98 10.07 13.98
C PRO A 121 1.83 11.10 14.75
N GLN A 122 1.80 12.39 14.38
CA GLN A 122 2.60 13.43 15.05
C GLN A 122 2.14 13.71 16.48
N GLY A 123 0.89 13.36 16.81
CA GLY A 123 0.34 13.47 18.16
C GLY A 123 0.52 12.22 19.03
N MET A 124 1.28 11.22 18.56
CA MET A 124 1.49 9.95 19.27
C MET A 124 2.82 9.95 20.03
N ASP A 125 2.91 9.09 21.03
CA ASP A 125 4.11 8.86 21.81
C ASP A 125 5.17 8.17 20.95
N THR A 126 6.32 8.83 20.80
CA THR A 126 7.48 8.38 20.03
C THR A 126 8.67 7.99 20.91
N SER A 127 8.47 7.88 22.23
CA SER A 127 9.50 7.45 23.19
C SER A 127 10.02 6.05 22.91
N SER A 128 9.18 5.18 22.34
CA SER A 128 9.57 3.87 21.82
C SER A 128 8.74 3.47 20.62
N MET A 129 9.31 2.63 19.76
CA MET A 129 8.61 2.09 18.59
C MET A 129 7.42 1.21 19.01
N ASP A 130 7.55 0.45 20.09
CA ASP A 130 6.49 -0.44 20.57
C ASP A 130 5.27 0.36 21.06
N VAL A 131 5.50 1.40 21.88
CA VAL A 131 4.42 2.29 22.34
C VAL A 131 3.74 2.98 21.16
N PHE A 132 4.53 3.52 20.24
CA PHE A 132 4.01 4.17 19.03
C PHE A 132 3.11 3.22 18.22
N VAL A 133 3.59 2.00 17.95
CA VAL A 133 2.85 0.97 17.19
C VAL A 133 1.56 0.57 17.89
N GLN A 134 1.60 0.37 19.22
CA GLN A 134 0.42 -0.01 19.99
C GLN A 134 -0.62 1.11 19.98
N GLN A 135 -0.21 2.35 20.25
CA GLN A 135 -1.09 3.52 20.26
C GLN A 135 -1.70 3.78 18.88
N TYR A 136 -0.92 3.62 17.81
CA TYR A 136 -1.41 3.73 16.44
C TYR A 136 -2.52 2.71 16.17
N ALA A 137 -2.26 1.43 16.47
CA ALA A 137 -3.23 0.36 16.23
C ALA A 137 -4.50 0.50 17.11
N ASP A 138 -4.37 0.94 18.35
CA ASP A 138 -5.51 1.19 19.24
C ASP A 138 -6.37 2.37 18.76
N THR A 139 -5.72 3.44 18.28
CA THR A 139 -6.43 4.58 17.69
C THR A 139 -7.23 4.15 16.46
N VAL A 140 -6.63 3.35 15.58
CA VAL A 140 -7.33 2.82 14.40
C VAL A 140 -8.52 1.96 14.82
N LYS A 141 -8.33 1.02 15.76
CA LYS A 141 -9.42 0.17 16.27
C LYS A 141 -10.56 1.00 16.83
N TYR A 142 -10.26 1.97 17.69
CA TYR A 142 -11.26 2.85 18.28
C TYR A 142 -12.07 3.61 17.22
N LEU A 143 -11.42 4.09 16.16
CA LEU A 143 -12.08 4.82 15.08
C LEU A 143 -12.90 3.91 14.16
N VAL A 144 -12.52 2.63 14.02
CA VAL A 144 -13.33 1.64 13.29
C VAL A 144 -14.65 1.39 14.02
N ASP A 145 -14.59 1.31 15.36
CA ASP A 145 -15.75 1.10 16.22
C ASP A 145 -16.67 2.36 16.28
N LYS A 146 -16.16 3.54 15.89
CA LYS A 146 -16.94 4.78 15.74
C LYS A 146 -17.58 4.88 14.34
N LYS A 147 -18.91 4.79 14.30
CA LYS A 147 -19.73 5.03 13.10
C LYS A 147 -19.84 6.51 12.75
#